data_AF-A0AAW6RVW4-F1
#
_entry.id   AF-A0AAW6RVW4-F1
#
_cell.length_a   1.000
_cell.length_b   1.000
_cell.length_c   1.000
_cell.angle_alpha   90.00
_cell.angle_beta   90.00
_cell.angle_gamma   90.00
#
_symmetry.space_group_name_H-M   'P 1'
#
loop_
_entity.id
_entity.type
_entity.pdbx_description
1 polymer ?
#
loop_
_entity_poly.entity_id
_entity_poly.type
_entity_poly.pdbx_seq_one_letter_code
_entity_poly.pdbx_strand_id
1 'polypeptide(L)'
;MPEIYKYIYTQISVFGSLPTHKVLINSTHNKTKLIFADNTFVYGAVSDWAVGLSGLDSRKSIWSEEPKLFLEGEKRRLSLYRASHPAFITEAIIG
;
A
#
# COMPACT_ATOMS: atom_id res chain seq x y z
N MET A 1 18.93 13.17 1.67
CA MET A 1 17.74 13.82 1.08
C MET A 1 16.52 13.06 1.56
N PRO A 2 15.47 13.71 2.08
CA PRO A 2 14.24 12.99 2.40
C PRO A 2 13.72 12.37 1.11
N GLU A 3 13.56 11.06 1.09
CA GLU A 3 12.99 10.35 -0.05
C GLU A 3 11.55 10.85 -0.26
N ILE A 4 11.32 11.62 -1.34
CA ILE A 4 9.99 12.14 -1.66
C ILE A 4 9.21 11.03 -2.37
N TYR A 5 8.28 10.44 -1.64
CA TYR A 5 7.36 9.44 -2.18
C TYR A 5 6.09 10.14 -2.70
N LYS A 6 5.71 9.83 -3.94
CA LYS A 6 4.48 10.30 -4.56
C LYS A 6 3.45 9.17 -4.58
N TYR A 7 2.28 9.42 -4.02
CA TYR A 7 1.14 8.50 -4.16
C TYR A 7 0.75 8.36 -5.63
N ILE A 8 0.57 7.12 -6.06
CA ILE A 8 0.11 6.81 -7.41
C ILE A 8 -1.36 6.37 -7.37
N TYR A 9 -1.66 5.28 -6.65
CA TYR A 9 -3.01 4.69 -6.59
C TYR A 9 -3.18 3.76 -5.38
N THR A 10 -4.40 3.33 -5.10
CA THR A 10 -4.69 2.28 -4.12
C THR A 10 -5.03 0.99 -4.86
N GLN A 11 -4.31 -0.09 -4.57
CA GLN A 11 -4.70 -1.40 -5.05
C GLN A 11 -5.78 -1.95 -4.11
N ILE A 12 -7.02 -2.01 -4.60
CA ILE A 12 -8.15 -2.58 -3.86
C ILE A 12 -8.21 -4.08 -4.09
N SER A 13 -8.39 -4.86 -3.03
CA SER A 13 -8.40 -6.32 -3.04
C SER A 13 -7.01 -6.96 -3.17
N VAL A 14 -6.96 -8.29 -3.11
CA VAL A 14 -5.74 -9.07 -3.25
C VAL A 14 -5.34 -9.09 -4.73
N PHE A 15 -4.40 -8.23 -5.12
CA PHE A 15 -3.76 -8.38 -6.44
C PHE A 15 -2.53 -9.28 -6.27
N GLY A 16 -2.58 -10.44 -6.92
CA GLY A 16 -1.56 -11.48 -6.75
C GLY A 16 -1.58 -12.05 -5.34
N SER A 17 -0.58 -11.70 -4.54
CA SER A 17 -0.31 -12.24 -3.21
C SER A 17 -0.25 -11.18 -2.12
N LEU A 18 -0.80 -9.98 -2.30
CA LEU A 18 -0.72 -8.91 -1.30
C LEU A 18 -2.09 -8.33 -0.98
N PRO A 19 -2.39 -8.07 0.32
CA PRO A 19 -3.64 -7.40 0.71
C PRO A 19 -3.69 -5.96 0.19
N THR A 20 -4.86 -5.33 0.28
CA THR A 20 -5.08 -3.95 -0.15
C THR A 20 -4.00 -3.01 0.40
N HIS A 21 -3.42 -2.21 -0.50
CA HIS A 21 -2.32 -1.30 -0.15
C HIS A 21 -2.30 -0.05 -1.03
N LYS A 22 -1.78 1.03 -0.48
CA LYS A 22 -1.51 2.28 -1.20
C LYS A 22 -0.11 2.21 -1.79
N VAL A 23 0.00 2.54 -3.07
CA VAL A 23 1.25 2.47 -3.83
C VAL A 23 1.85 3.86 -3.92
N LEU A 24 3.06 4.03 -3.39
CA LEU A 24 3.81 5.28 -3.50
C LEU A 24 5.15 5.03 -4.21
N ILE A 25 5.46 5.80 -5.24
CA ILE A 25 6.72 5.70 -5.96
C ILE A 25 7.71 6.77 -5.49
N ASN A 26 8.97 6.40 -5.40
CA ASN A 26 10.07 7.36 -5.30
C ASN A 26 10.60 7.65 -6.70
N SER A 27 10.41 8.89 -7.16
CA SER A 27 10.87 9.35 -8.48
C SER A 27 12.39 9.30 -8.68
N THR A 28 13.16 9.19 -7.60
CA THR A 28 14.63 9.25 -7.61
C THR A 28 15.28 7.87 -7.64
N HIS A 29 14.68 6.87 -6.99
CA HIS A 29 15.30 5.56 -6.75
C HIS A 29 14.58 4.39 -7.40
N ASN A 30 13.52 4.65 -8.19
CA ASN A 30 12.63 3.62 -8.76
C ASN A 30 12.17 2.58 -7.71
N LYS A 31 12.07 3.00 -6.46
CA LYS A 31 11.60 2.19 -5.34
C LYS A 31 10.13 2.49 -5.12
N THR A 32 9.35 1.44 -4.97
CA THR A 32 7.94 1.57 -4.64
C THR A 32 7.70 1.14 -3.20
N LYS A 33 6.91 1.94 -2.49
CA LYS A 33 6.49 1.70 -1.11
C LYS A 33 5.01 1.34 -1.12
N LEU A 34 4.69 0.16 -0.60
CA LEU A 34 3.33 -0.34 -0.47
C LEU A 34 2.91 -0.13 0.99
N ILE A 35 1.94 0.74 1.24
CA ILE A 35 1.47 1.09 2.60
C ILE A 35 0.12 0.42 2.86
N PHE A 36 0.03 -0.37 3.92
CA PHE A 36 -1.18 -1.08 4.31
C PHE A 36 -2.04 -0.27 5.31
N ALA A 37 -3.26 -0.76 5.55
CA ALA A 37 -4.28 -0.07 6.35
C ALA A 37 -3.90 0.22 7.81
N ASP A 38 -2.90 -0.47 8.36
CA ASP A 38 -2.35 -0.23 9.70
C ASP A 38 -1.13 0.72 9.69
N ASN A 39 -0.86 1.38 8.55
CA ASN A 39 0.31 2.21 8.30
C ASN A 39 1.65 1.47 8.34
N THR A 40 1.66 0.15 8.28
CA THR A 40 2.88 -0.60 7.97
C THR A 40 3.14 -0.58 6.47
N PHE A 41 4.36 -0.91 6.06
CA PHE A 41 4.72 -0.92 4.66
C PHE A 41 5.72 -2.01 4.29
N VAL A 42 5.83 -2.27 3.00
CA VAL A 42 6.92 -3.03 2.39
C VAL A 42 7.46 -2.28 1.18
N TYR A 43 8.73 -2.49 0.88
CA TYR A 43 9.31 -2.05 -0.39
C TYR A 43 9.13 -3.13 -1.45
N GLY A 44 8.79 -2.70 -2.65
CA GLY A 44 8.63 -3.58 -3.80
C GLY A 44 9.00 -2.89 -5.10
N ALA A 45 9.08 -3.70 -6.15
CA ALA A 45 9.05 -3.21 -7.52
C ALA A 45 7.60 -3.20 -8.00
N VAL A 46 7.20 -2.15 -8.70
CA VAL A 46 5.91 -2.09 -9.40
C VAL A 46 6.21 -2.08 -10.89
N SER A 47 5.45 -2.85 -11.66
CA SER A 47 5.62 -2.91 -13.11
C SER A 47 5.13 -1.62 -13.75
N ASP A 48 5.80 -1.21 -14.84
CA ASP A 48 5.40 -0.02 -15.61
C ASP A 48 3.94 -0.12 -16.11
N TRP A 49 3.46 -1.34 -16.35
CA TRP A 49 2.06 -1.60 -16.70
C TRP A 49 1.08 -1.21 -15.58
N ALA A 50 1.40 -1.54 -14.32
CA ALA A 50 0.57 -1.18 -13.18
C ALA A 50 0.60 0.35 -12.92
N VAL A 51 1.72 1.01 -13.21
CA VAL A 51 1.84 2.48 -13.20
C VAL A 51 1.01 3.11 -14.32
N GLY A 52 0.91 2.48 -15.50
CA GLY A 52 0.07 2.98 -16.60
C GLY A 52 -1.44 2.90 -16.31
N LEU A 53 -1.87 1.93 -15.50
CA LEU A 53 -3.28 1.72 -15.11
C LEU A 53 -3.71 2.51 -13.87
N SER A 54 -2.77 3.10 -13.15
CA SER A 54 -3.01 3.75 -11.87
C SER A 54 -3.94 4.97 -11.93
N GLY A 55 -4.15 5.54 -13.12
CA GLY A 55 -5.01 6.72 -13.32
C GLY A 55 -6.51 6.48 -13.07
N LEU A 56 -6.91 5.26 -12.70
CA LEU A 56 -8.31 4.87 -12.56
C LEU A 56 -8.85 4.95 -11.13
N ASP A 57 -8.01 5.18 -10.12
CA ASP A 57 -8.44 5.09 -8.73
C ASP A 57 -8.54 6.47 -8.04
N SER A 58 -9.75 6.78 -7.55
CA SER A 58 -10.14 8.07 -6.96
C SER A 58 -9.96 8.13 -5.43
N ARG A 59 -9.30 7.13 -4.85
CA ARG A 59 -9.06 6.98 -3.42
C ARG A 59 -8.10 8.03 -2.87
N LYS A 60 -8.19 8.28 -1.56
CA LYS A 60 -7.33 9.26 -0.88
C LYS A 60 -5.89 8.78 -0.88
N SER A 61 -4.94 9.69 -0.78
CA SER A 61 -3.53 9.31 -0.70
C SER A 61 -3.16 8.75 0.68
N ILE A 62 -3.86 9.16 1.73
CA ILE A 62 -3.59 8.78 3.12
C ILE A 62 -4.71 7.86 3.63
N TRP A 63 -4.36 6.86 4.45
CA TRP A 63 -5.34 5.93 5.04
C TRP A 63 -6.28 6.61 6.05
N SER A 64 -5.79 7.61 6.79
CA SER A 64 -6.59 8.37 7.77
C SER A 64 -7.70 9.22 7.15
N GLU A 65 -7.59 9.53 5.86
CA GLU A 65 -8.61 10.28 5.11
C GLU A 65 -9.70 9.37 4.52
N GLU A 66 -9.53 8.05 4.58
CA GLU A 66 -10.54 7.08 4.12
C GLU A 66 -11.68 6.94 5.14
N PRO A 67 -12.88 6.51 4.70
CA PRO A 67 -13.98 6.23 5.61
C PRO A 67 -13.60 5.19 6.68
N LYS A 68 -13.91 5.47 7.95
CA LYS A 68 -13.55 4.60 9.09
C LYS A 68 -14.00 3.15 8.91
N LEU A 69 -15.23 2.92 8.45
CA LEU A 69 -15.77 1.58 8.22
C LEU A 69 -14.96 0.79 7.19
N PHE A 70 -14.49 1.48 6.15
CA PHE A 70 -13.63 0.87 5.13
C PHE A 70 -12.26 0.52 5.72
N LEU A 71 -11.64 1.46 6.44
CA LEU A 71 -10.34 1.28 7.07
C LEU A 71 -10.33 0.10 8.05
N GLU A 72 -11.36 -0.04 8.90
CA GLU A 72 -11.47 -1.15 9.85
C GLU A 72 -11.65 -2.50 9.14
N GLY A 73 -12.41 -2.53 8.03
CA GLY A 73 -12.54 -3.72 7.19
C GLY A 73 -11.20 -4.16 6.60
N GLU A 74 -10.40 -3.22 6.09
CA GLU A 74 -9.08 -3.50 5.51
C GLU A 74 -8.07 -3.94 6.57
N LYS A 75 -8.07 -3.32 7.76
CA LYS A 75 -7.23 -3.78 8.90
C LYS A 75 -7.56 -5.22 9.30
N ARG A 76 -8.85 -5.58 9.36
CA ARG A 76 -9.26 -6.96 9.67
C ARG A 76 -8.75 -7.94 8.61
N ARG A 77 -8.86 -7.59 7.33
CA ARG A 77 -8.35 -8.41 6.21
C ARG A 77 -6.83 -8.57 6.28
N LEU A 78 -6.10 -7.48 6.56
CA LEU A 78 -4.64 -7.50 6.73
C LEU A 78 -4.21 -8.42 7.88
N SER A 79 -4.92 -8.37 9.01
CA SER A 79 -4.66 -9.23 10.17
C SER A 79 -4.85 -10.72 9.83
N LEU A 80 -5.96 -11.07 9.16
CA LEU A 80 -6.20 -12.43 8.69
C LEU A 80 -5.16 -12.89 7.66
N TYR A 81 -4.74 -12.00 6.77
CA TYR A 81 -3.71 -12.29 5.79
C TYR A 81 -2.36 -12.59 6.46
N ARG A 82 -1.93 -11.78 7.44
CA ARG A 82 -0.72 -12.04 8.23
C ARG A 82 -0.76 -13.36 8.99
N ALA A 83 -1.91 -13.69 9.58
CA ALA A 83 -2.09 -14.95 10.30
C ALA A 83 -1.91 -16.18 9.38
N SER A 84 -2.31 -16.06 8.11
CA SER A 84 -2.16 -17.12 7.10
C SER A 84 -0.80 -17.13 6.39
N HIS A 85 -0.05 -16.02 6.43
CA HIS A 85 1.22 -15.86 5.73
C HIS A 85 2.32 -15.38 6.70
N PRO A 86 2.93 -16.27 7.49
CA PRO A 86 3.94 -15.89 8.49
C PRO A 86 5.19 -15.23 7.89
N ALA A 87 5.51 -15.54 6.64
CA ALA A 87 6.63 -14.93 5.91
C ALA A 87 6.34 -13.49 5.45
N PHE A 88 5.09 -13.03 5.55
CA PHE A 88 4.71 -11.67 5.22
C PHE A 88 5.05 -10.73 6.38
N ILE A 89 6.23 -10.11 6.28
CA ILE A 89 6.75 -9.17 7.26
C ILE A 89 6.63 -7.75 6.70
N THR A 90 6.13 -6.83 7.51
CA THR A 90 5.98 -5.42 7.15
C THR A 90 6.76 -4.54 8.12
N GLU A 91 7.36 -3.47 7.63
CA GLU A 91 8.02 -2.47 8.46
C GLU A 91 7.00 -1.47 9.00
N ALA A 92 7.19 -0.99 10.23
CA ALA A 92 6.37 0.07 10.80
C ALA A 92 6.91 1.44 10.36
N ILE A 93 6.02 2.39 10.09
CA ILE A 93 6.42 3.81 10.01
C ILE A 93 6.78 4.22 11.43
N ILE A 94 8.07 4.14 11.77
CA ILE A 94 8.61 4.85 12.93
C ILE A 94 8.58 6.32 12.52
N GLY A 95 7.64 7.07 13.11
CA GLY A 95 7.49 8.51 12.90
C GLY A 95 8.72 9.28 13.34
#